data_AF-A0A970V1D6-F1
#
_entry.id   AF-A0A970V1D6-F1
#
_cell.length_a   1.000
_cell.length_b   1.000
_cell.length_c   1.000
_cell.angle_alpha   90.00
_cell.angle_beta   90.00
_cell.angle_gamma   90.00
#
_symmetry.space_group_name_H-M   'P 1'
#
loop_
_entity.id
_entity.type
_entity.pdbx_description
1 polymer ?
#
loop_
_entity_poly.entity_id
_entity_poly.type
_entity_poly.pdbx_seq_one_letter_code
_entity_poly.pdbx_strand_id
1 'polypeptide(L)' 'QSRPTRGQLWQYVFYVDFEGHHQEPQVQQALRALREHCALLKILGSYPAEESYPTARQVSAPFP' A
#
# COMPACT_ATOMS: atom_id res chain seq x y z
N GLN A 1 5.05 -10.10 -2.10
CA GLN A 1 5.03 -11.25 -3.05
C GLN A 1 5.65 -10.81 -4.38
N SER A 2 6.62 -11.54 -4.95
CA SER A 2 7.23 -11.19 -6.25
C SER A 2 6.39 -11.74 -7.41
N ARG A 3 5.85 -10.86 -8.26
CA ARG A 3 5.17 -11.24 -9.50
C ARG A 3 6.15 -10.96 -10.66
N PRO A 4 6.64 -11.98 -11.39
CA PRO A 4 7.55 -11.76 -12.51
C PRO A 4 6.80 -11.18 -13.71
N THR A 5 7.20 -9.98 -14.15
CA THR A 5 6.62 -9.31 -15.32
C THR A 5 7.17 -9.96 -16.60
N ARG A 6 6.30 -10.56 -17.41
CA ARG A 6 6.66 -11.14 -18.72
C ARG A 6 7.15 -10.03 -19.67
N GLY A 7 8.46 -9.94 -19.90
CA GLY A 7 9.01 -9.23 -21.06
C GLY A 7 10.16 -8.25 -20.83
N GLN A 8 10.55 -7.97 -19.58
CA GLN A 8 11.73 -7.16 -19.27
C GLN A 8 12.54 -7.89 -18.19
N LEU A 9 13.65 -8.52 -18.57
CA LEU A 9 14.58 -9.07 -17.59
C LEU A 9 14.95 -7.94 -16.60
N TRP A 10 14.92 -8.24 -15.30
CA TRP A 10 15.42 -7.42 -14.18
C TRP A 10 14.50 -6.35 -13.56
N GLN A 11 13.24 -6.21 -13.97
CA GLN A 11 12.31 -5.31 -13.27
C GLN A 11 11.43 -6.06 -12.29
N TYR A 12 11.53 -5.72 -11.01
CA TYR A 12 10.72 -6.27 -9.93
C TYR A 12 9.73 -5.23 -9.43
N VAL A 13 8.46 -5.63 -9.36
CA VAL A 13 7.40 -4.82 -8.75
C VAL A 13 7.02 -5.47 -7.42
N PHE A 14 7.04 -4.66 -6.37
CA PHE A 14 6.64 -5.06 -5.03
C PHE A 14 5.35 -4.35 -4.65
N TYR A 15 4.45 -5.11 -4.03
CA TYR A 15 3.29 -4.59 -3.32
C TYR A 15 3.55 -4.80 -1.84
N VAL A 16 3.47 -3.72 -1.06
CA VAL A 16 3.75 -3.70 0.37
C VAL A 16 2.66 -2.86 1.02
N ASP A 17 2.00 -3.45 2.02
CA ASP A 17 1.11 -2.76 2.93
C ASP A 17 1.83 -2.69 4.29
N PHE A 18 1.66 -1.57 4.99
CA PHE A 18 2.23 -1.35 6.32
C PHE A 18 1.25 -0.53 7.16
N GLU A 19 1.39 -0.63 8.47
CA GLU A 19 0.56 0.13 9.41
C GLU A 19 1.01 1.59 9.46
N GLY A 20 0.05 2.51 9.30
CA GLY A 20 0.29 3.95 9.34
C GLY A 20 -0.39 4.68 8.19
N HIS A 21 -0.83 5.91 8.46
CA HIS A 21 -1.44 6.76 7.45
C HIS A 21 -0.35 7.49 6.64
N HIS A 22 -0.56 7.67 5.33
CA HIS A 22 0.42 8.37 4.46
C HIS A 22 0.69 9.83 4.87
N GLN A 23 -0.14 10.40 5.74
CA GLN A 23 0.03 11.76 6.30
C GLN A 23 0.91 11.80 7.55
N GLU A 24 1.19 10.65 8.17
CA GLU A 24 2.03 10.61 9.35
C GLU A 24 3.49 10.95 9.00
N PRO A 25 4.18 11.77 9.82
CA PRO A 25 5.55 12.21 9.52
C PRO A 25 6.53 11.06 9.33
N GLN A 26 6.39 9.99 10.12
CA GLN A 26 7.25 8.81 10.05
C GLN A 26 7.07 8.07 8.71
N VAL A 27 5.81 7.90 8.28
CA VAL A 27 5.46 7.27 7.00
C VAL A 27 5.97 8.10 5.83
N GLN A 28 5.82 9.42 5.88
CA GLN A 28 6.33 10.31 4.84
C GLN A 28 7.85 10.23 4.70
N GLN A 29 8.57 10.13 5.82
CA GLN A 29 10.02 9.99 5.81
C GLN A 29 10.45 8.66 5.17
N ALA A 30 9.78 7.56 5.51
CA ALA A 30 10.01 6.24 4.89
C ALA A 30 9.71 6.25 3.38
N LEU A 31 8.59 6.86 2.97
CA LEU A 31 8.23 6.99 1.55
C LEU A 31 9.24 7.82 0.76
N ARG A 32 9.80 8.89 1.35
CA ARG A 32 10.86 9.69 0.72
C ARG A 32 12.13 8.86 0.51
N ALA A 33 12.58 8.13 1.53
CA ALA A 33 13.73 7.24 1.41
C ALA A 33 13.51 6.16 0.34
N LEU A 34 12.33 5.54 0.31
CA LEU A 34 11.99 4.53 -0.71
C LEU A 34 12.00 5.09 -2.13
N ARG A 35 11.61 6.35 -2.31
CA ARG A 35 11.58 7.02 -3.62
C ARG A 35 12.98 7.20 -4.22
N GLU A 36 14.04 7.26 -3.41
CA GLU A 36 15.43 7.33 -3.89
C GLU A 36 15.95 5.98 -4.40
N HIS A 37 15.38 4.87 -3.91
CA HIS A 37 15.78 3.51 -4.27
C HIS A 37 14.89 2.86 -5.34
N CYS A 38 13.77 3.48 -5.70
CA CYS A 38 12.77 2.91 -6.60
C CYS A 38 12.62 3.77 -7.87
N ALA A 39 12.70 3.16 -9.05
CA ALA A 39 12.43 3.85 -10.31
C ALA A 39 10.96 4.32 -10.43
N LEU A 40 10.04 3.59 -9.79
CA LEU A 40 8.62 3.91 -9.75
C LEU A 40 8.10 3.62 -8.33
N LEU A 41 7.51 4.63 -7.69
CA LEU A 41 6.79 4.49 -6.43
C LEU A 41 5.37 5.02 -6.63
N LYS A 42 4.36 4.15 -6.45
CA LYS A 42 2.94 4.49 -6.55
C LYS A 42 2.24 4.20 -5.22
N ILE A 43 1.62 5.22 -4.65
CA ILE A 43 0.77 5.09 -3.46
C ILE A 43 -0.63 4.75 -3.93
N LEU A 44 -1.17 3.60 -3.51
CA LEU A 44 -2.51 3.14 -3.90
C LEU A 44 -3.61 3.73 -3.01
N GLY A 45 -3.27 4.14 -1.80
CA GLY A 45 -4.17 4.75 -0.83
C GLY A 45 -3.84 4.31 0.60
N SER A 46 -4.51 4.92 1.58
CA SER A 46 -4.53 4.44 2.96
C SER A 46 -5.96 3.99 3.25
N TYR A 47 -6.12 2.81 3.87
CA TYR A 47 -7.42 2.29 4.29
C TYR A 47 -7.41 2.11 5.82
N PRO A 48 -8.58 2.23 6.48
CA PRO A 48 -8.68 1.98 7.91
C PRO A 48 -8.34 0.52 8.21
N ALA A 49 -7.48 0.29 9.20
CA ALA A 49 -7.15 -1.04 9.68
C ALA A 49 -8.40 -1.72 10.26
N GLU A 50 -8.47 -3.06 10.15
CA GLU A 50 -9.68 -3.82 10.54
C GLU A 50 -10.08 -3.64 12.00
N GLU A 51 -9.17 -3.20 12.88
CA GLU A 51 -9.44 -2.91 14.29
C GLU A 51 -10.49 -1.79 14.48
N SER A 52 -10.75 -0.98 13.44
CA SER A 52 -11.80 0.05 13.44
C SER A 52 -13.20 -0.45 13.03
N TYR A 53 -13.35 -1.72 12.64
CA TYR A 53 -14.68 -2.29 12.48
C TYR A 53 -15.13 -2.83 13.85
N PRO A 54 -16.05 -2.17 14.57
CA PRO A 54 -16.71 -2.84 15.68
C PRO A 54 -17.32 -4.13 15.11
N THR A 55 -16.97 -5.27 15.71
CA THR A 55 -17.57 -6.57 15.39
C THR A 55 -19.08 -6.48 15.58
N ALA A 56 -19.79 -6.08 14.54
CA ALA A 56 -21.25 -6.13 14.40
C ALA A 56 -21.66 -5.51 13.06
N ARG A 57 -21.64 -6.30 11.99
CA ARG A 57 -22.86 -6.73 11.26
C ARG A 57 -22.52 -7.09 9.82
N GLN A 58 -22.93 -8.31 9.49
CA GLN A 58 -23.30 -8.77 8.16
C GLN A 58 -23.67 -7.66 7.17
N VAL A 59 -23.01 -7.73 6.01
CA VAL A 59 -23.57 -7.60 4.66
C VAL A 59 -24.42 -6.35 4.40
N SER A 60 -23.85 -5.37 3.70
CA SER A 60 -24.37 -4.89 2.40
C SER A 60 -23.49 -3.76 1.87
N ALA A 61 -22.80 -4.03 0.76
CA ALA A 61 -22.32 -2.96 -0.13
C ALA A 61 -23.56 -2.27 -0.78
N PRO A 62 -23.45 -1.03 -1.26
CA PRO A 62 -22.61 -0.74 -2.43
C PRO A 62 -21.68 0.47 -2.23
N PHE A 63 -20.45 0.35 -2.76
CA PHE A 63 -19.63 1.51 -3.07
C PHE A 63 -20.20 2.20 -4.34
N PRO A 64 -20.18 3.54 -4.42
CA PRO A 64 -20.66 4.31 -5.57
C PRO A 64 -19.80 4.15 -6.83
#